data_AF-A0A524JCB2-F1
#
_entry.id   AF-A0A524JCB2-F1
#
_cell.length_a   1.000
_cell.length_b   1.000
_cell.length_c   1.000
_cell.angle_alpha   90.00
_cell.angle_beta   90.00
_cell.angle_gamma   90.00
#
_symmetry.space_group_name_H-M   'P 1'
#
loop_
_entity.id
_entity.type
_entity.pdbx_description
1 polymer ?
#
loop_
_entity_poly.entity_id
_entity_poly.type
_entity_poly.pdbx_seq_one_letter_code
_entity_poly.pdbx_strand_id
1 'polypeptide(L)'
;MSDISVDKKSFTQMVLETHGGELVLQCYQCGTCSGSCPVIDEMEYGPRRIINMIQAGMEKEVLASKDMWRCVSCDSCANRCPRGIEITDLMADLRRMAVENGYVHDKEAQFGQAFAETIQTHGRLFEPELLARYYARVLDVPSLIGMVPVGIKMLLKVKLPFVPDNLQDHDALNKVEITESTKPKIATFLSKSKDIKVTSQVLFLFITSIAVAGGLARTIFLWGKDKL
;
A
#
# COMPACT_ATOMS: atom_id res chain seq x y z
N MET A 1 -26.48 10.80 25.97
CA MET A 1 -26.14 9.37 25.86
C MET A 1 -26.64 8.92 24.49
N SER A 2 -25.85 9.11 23.45
CA SER A 2 -26.23 8.75 22.08
C SER A 2 -25.87 7.30 21.81
N ASP A 3 -26.90 6.55 21.47
CA ASP A 3 -26.97 5.20 20.92
C ASP A 3 -25.67 4.65 20.30
N ILE A 4 -25.09 3.64 20.97
CA ILE A 4 -24.06 2.77 20.42
C ILE A 4 -24.80 1.64 19.71
N SER A 5 -24.98 1.77 18.40
CA SER A 5 -25.49 0.73 17.53
C SER A 5 -24.51 -0.47 17.54
N VAL A 6 -25.05 -1.59 17.99
CA VAL A 6 -24.40 -2.90 18.05
C VAL A 6 -24.33 -3.49 16.65
N ASP A 7 -23.32 -3.13 15.83
CA ASP A 7 -22.81 -3.97 14.71
C ASP A 7 -21.48 -3.49 14.08
N LYS A 8 -20.56 -2.88 14.85
CA LYS A 8 -19.16 -2.64 14.43
C LYS A 8 -18.26 -3.04 15.58
N LYS A 9 -17.21 -3.83 15.34
CA LYS A 9 -16.17 -4.09 16.36
C LYS A 9 -15.66 -2.75 16.88
N SER A 10 -15.51 -2.61 18.20
CA SER A 10 -14.91 -1.41 18.80
C SER A 10 -13.52 -1.18 18.20
N PHE A 11 -13.12 0.07 17.97
CA PHE A 11 -11.79 0.39 17.43
C PHE A 11 -10.66 -0.26 18.23
N THR A 12 -10.78 -0.23 19.56
CA THR A 12 -9.82 -0.87 20.45
C THR A 12 -9.74 -2.38 20.18
N GLN A 13 -10.87 -3.05 19.90
CA GLN A 13 -10.88 -4.47 19.56
C GLN A 13 -10.19 -4.74 18.22
N MET A 14 -10.38 -3.86 17.23
CA MET A 14 -9.69 -3.98 15.95
C MET A 14 -8.17 -3.85 16.13
N VAL A 15 -7.70 -2.93 16.98
CA VAL A 15 -6.27 -2.78 17.26
C VAL A 15 -5.74 -3.99 18.03
N LEU A 16 -6.46 -4.51 19.02
CA LEU A 16 -6.03 -5.71 19.78
C LEU A 16 -5.84 -6.96 18.91
N GLU A 17 -6.51 -7.02 17.77
CA GLU A 17 -6.38 -8.13 16.80
C GLU A 17 -5.17 -7.96 15.88
N THR A 18 -4.48 -6.82 15.90
CA THR A 18 -3.26 -6.59 15.12
C THR A 18 -2.03 -7.06 15.89
N HIS A 19 -0.95 -7.37 15.16
CA HIS A 19 0.28 -7.91 15.71
C HIS A 19 0.90 -6.99 16.78
N GLY A 20 1.01 -5.70 16.50
CA GLY A 20 1.56 -4.74 17.47
C GLY A 20 0.57 -4.31 18.57
N GLY A 21 -0.70 -4.71 18.47
CA GLY A 21 -1.78 -4.19 19.29
C GLY A 21 -2.12 -5.03 20.53
N GLU A 22 -1.67 -6.27 20.61
CA GLU A 22 -2.09 -7.27 21.60
C GLU A 22 -2.00 -6.78 23.06
N LEU A 23 -0.96 -6.00 23.38
CA LEU A 23 -0.65 -5.54 24.74
C LEU A 23 -0.99 -4.06 24.99
N VAL A 24 -1.66 -3.38 24.06
CA VAL A 24 -1.94 -1.93 24.13
C VAL A 24 -2.76 -1.54 25.35
N LEU A 25 -3.71 -2.39 25.77
CA LEU A 25 -4.52 -2.17 26.98
C LEU A 25 -3.70 -2.25 28.29
N GLN A 26 -2.51 -2.85 28.25
CA GLN A 26 -1.64 -3.01 29.41
C GLN A 26 -0.70 -1.82 29.63
N CYS A 27 -0.74 -0.82 28.74
CA CYS A 27 0.07 0.38 28.86
C CYS A 27 -0.43 1.26 30.02
N TYR A 28 0.43 1.49 31.00
CA TYR A 28 0.20 2.35 32.17
C TYR A 28 0.80 3.76 32.00
N GLN A 29 1.12 4.17 30.77
CA GLN A 29 1.51 5.54 30.41
C GLN A 29 2.83 6.04 31.02
N CYS A 30 3.84 5.17 31.19
CA CYS A 30 5.16 5.57 31.72
C CYS A 30 5.93 6.61 30.87
N GLY A 31 5.68 6.65 29.56
CA GLY A 31 6.29 7.59 28.64
C GLY A 31 7.72 7.29 28.19
N THR A 32 8.29 6.14 28.54
CA THR A 32 9.60 5.68 28.04
C THR A 32 9.67 5.71 26.51
N CYS A 33 8.60 5.30 25.82
CA CYS A 33 8.54 5.29 24.36
C CYS A 33 8.68 6.70 23.75
N SER A 34 8.01 7.70 24.29
CA SER A 34 8.13 9.09 23.84
C SER A 34 9.53 9.65 24.12
N GLY A 35 10.13 9.36 25.27
CA GLY A 35 11.49 9.79 25.59
C GLY A 35 12.57 9.08 24.77
N SER A 36 12.28 7.88 24.25
CA SER A 36 13.21 7.11 23.43
C SER A 36 13.16 7.43 21.93
N CYS A 37 12.12 8.13 21.48
CA CYS A 37 11.88 8.37 20.06
C CYS A 37 12.79 9.50 19.55
N PRO A 38 13.64 9.27 18.53
CA PRO A 38 14.53 10.31 18.01
C PRO A 38 13.79 11.36 17.17
N VAL A 39 12.59 11.05 16.70
CA VAL A 39 11.76 11.90 15.81
C VAL A 39 10.50 12.42 16.51
N ILE A 40 10.54 12.50 17.84
CA ILE A 40 9.38 12.90 18.64
C ILE A 40 8.95 14.34 18.35
N ASP A 41 9.90 15.21 18.02
CA ASP A 41 9.66 16.64 17.76
C ASP A 41 8.94 16.87 16.44
N GLU A 42 9.05 15.95 15.48
CA GLU A 42 8.30 15.97 14.23
C GLU A 42 6.94 15.24 14.31
N MET A 43 6.64 14.57 15.43
CA MET A 43 5.36 13.92 15.68
C MET A 43 4.33 14.89 16.30
N GLU A 44 3.06 14.71 15.95
CA GLU A 44 1.92 15.50 16.43
C GLU A 44 1.52 15.10 17.87
N TYR A 45 1.45 13.80 18.17
CA TYR A 45 1.07 13.29 19.49
C TYR A 45 2.16 12.45 20.15
N GLY A 46 2.88 11.67 19.36
CA GLY A 46 3.88 10.71 19.81
C GLY A 46 3.30 9.37 20.29
N PRO A 47 4.14 8.34 20.44
CA PRO A 47 3.70 6.96 20.64
C PRO A 47 2.90 6.76 21.93
N ARG A 48 3.29 7.41 23.03
CA ARG A 48 2.58 7.32 24.32
C ARG A 48 1.13 7.78 24.20
N ARG A 49 0.93 8.94 23.56
CA ARG A 49 -0.38 9.58 23.45
C ARG A 49 -1.26 8.84 22.43
N ILE A 50 -0.68 8.35 21.34
CA ILE A 50 -1.37 7.46 20.40
C ILE A 50 -1.93 6.23 21.11
N ILE A 51 -1.12 5.56 21.94
CA ILE A 51 -1.60 4.41 22.74
C ILE A 51 -2.74 4.80 23.68
N ASN A 52 -2.65 5.96 24.33
CA ASN A 52 -3.73 6.45 25.19
C ASN A 52 -5.04 6.72 24.41
N MET A 53 -4.93 7.31 23.22
CA MET A 53 -6.08 7.57 22.34
C MET A 53 -6.72 6.27 21.83
N ILE A 54 -5.92 5.23 21.59
CA ILE A 54 -6.43 3.88 21.24
C ILE A 54 -7.22 3.27 22.40
N GLN A 55 -6.71 3.37 23.63
CA GLN A 55 -7.43 2.92 24.82
C GLN A 55 -8.74 3.70 25.03
N ALA A 56 -8.76 4.98 24.65
CA ALA A 56 -9.95 5.82 24.70
C ALA A 56 -10.92 5.60 23.52
N GLY A 57 -10.59 4.73 22.56
CA GLY A 57 -11.44 4.44 21.40
C GLY A 57 -11.49 5.57 20.35
N MET A 58 -10.52 6.48 20.34
CA MET A 58 -10.47 7.64 19.44
C MET A 58 -9.98 7.25 18.03
N GLU A 59 -10.78 6.47 17.30
CA GLU A 59 -10.46 5.93 15.97
C GLU A 59 -10.04 7.02 14.99
N LYS A 60 -10.85 8.08 14.88
CA LYS A 60 -10.68 9.11 13.85
C LYS A 60 -9.40 9.92 14.06
N GLU A 61 -9.13 10.30 15.30
CA GLU A 61 -7.97 11.09 15.67
C GLU A 61 -6.67 10.30 15.50
N VAL A 62 -6.67 9.01 15.86
CA VAL A 62 -5.50 8.13 15.66
C VAL A 62 -5.25 7.90 14.18
N LEU A 63 -6.26 7.53 13.40
CA LEU A 63 -6.09 7.21 11.98
C LEU A 63 -5.88 8.44 11.10
N ALA A 64 -6.30 9.64 11.53
CA ALA A 64 -5.98 10.88 10.82
C ALA A 64 -4.59 11.44 11.21
N SER A 65 -3.97 10.94 12.28
CA SER A 65 -2.72 11.47 12.79
C SER A 65 -1.56 11.30 11.82
N LYS A 66 -0.62 12.25 11.87
CA LYS A 66 0.59 12.23 11.06
C LYS A 66 1.66 11.28 11.61
N ASP A 67 1.57 10.91 12.88
CA ASP A 67 2.60 10.19 13.66
C ASP A 67 3.04 8.87 13.04
N MET A 68 2.08 8.07 12.58
CA MET A 68 2.36 6.78 11.96
C MET A 68 3.25 6.92 10.71
N TRP A 69 3.11 8.02 9.95
CA TRP A 69 3.92 8.31 8.76
C TRP A 69 5.29 8.91 9.09
N ARG A 70 5.47 9.48 10.29
CA ARG A 70 6.75 10.03 10.77
C ARG A 70 7.57 8.98 11.51
N CYS A 71 6.94 7.89 11.94
CA CYS A 71 7.63 6.75 12.52
C CYS A 71 8.62 6.11 11.52
N VAL A 72 9.91 6.20 11.84
CA VAL A 72 11.01 5.63 11.06
C VAL A 72 11.29 4.15 11.35
N SER A 73 10.46 3.49 12.16
CA SER A 73 10.58 2.07 12.50
C SER A 73 11.98 1.66 12.99
N CYS A 74 12.55 2.41 13.94
CA CYS A 74 13.88 2.18 14.50
C CYS A 74 13.91 1.27 15.76
N ASP A 75 12.76 0.74 16.19
CA ASP A 75 12.58 -0.16 17.34
C ASP A 75 13.07 0.33 18.71
N SER A 76 13.47 1.60 18.83
CA SER A 76 13.92 2.16 20.11
C SER A 76 12.82 2.17 21.17
N CYS A 77 11.57 2.39 20.76
CA CYS A 77 10.41 2.42 21.65
C CYS A 77 9.94 1.03 22.08
N ALA A 78 9.95 0.05 21.19
CA ALA A 78 9.59 -1.34 21.47
C ALA A 78 10.58 -1.96 22.47
N ASN A 79 11.88 -1.87 22.18
CA ASN A 79 12.95 -2.46 23.02
C ASN A 79 13.03 -1.89 24.44
N ARG A 80 12.61 -0.64 24.64
CA ARG A 80 12.65 0.03 25.96
C ARG A 80 11.33 -0.08 26.72
N CYS A 81 10.29 -0.67 26.14
CA CYS A 81 8.99 -0.77 26.77
C CYS A 81 9.02 -1.76 27.94
N PRO A 82 8.76 -1.34 29.19
CA PRO A 82 8.73 -2.26 30.34
C PRO A 82 7.54 -3.24 30.30
N ARG A 83 6.55 -3.00 29.44
CA ARG A 83 5.42 -3.90 29.20
C ARG A 83 5.61 -4.84 28.01
N GLY A 84 6.68 -4.66 27.23
CA GLY A 84 6.90 -5.43 26.00
C GLY A 84 5.87 -5.15 24.90
N ILE A 85 5.36 -3.91 24.84
CA ILE A 85 4.46 -3.51 23.74
C ILE A 85 5.30 -3.29 22.49
N GLU A 86 4.96 -3.97 21.39
CA GLU A 86 5.60 -3.82 20.07
C GLU A 86 5.09 -2.55 19.36
N ILE A 87 5.55 -1.40 19.85
CA ILE A 87 5.08 -0.07 19.40
C ILE A 87 5.42 0.18 17.93
N THR A 88 6.53 -0.36 17.43
CA THR A 88 6.90 -0.21 16.02
C THR A 88 5.89 -0.89 15.11
N ASP A 89 5.54 -2.13 15.42
CA ASP A 89 4.56 -2.90 14.67
C ASP A 89 3.17 -2.30 14.83
N LEU A 90 2.83 -1.79 16.01
CA LEU A 90 1.60 -1.05 16.23
C LEU A 90 1.50 0.14 15.28
N MET A 91 2.56 0.93 15.14
CA MET A 91 2.58 2.06 14.20
C MET A 91 2.41 1.58 12.74
N ALA A 92 3.02 0.46 12.36
CA ALA A 92 2.86 -0.12 11.03
C ALA A 92 1.43 -0.61 10.77
N ASP A 93 0.80 -1.26 11.76
CA ASP A 93 -0.58 -1.70 11.72
C ASP A 93 -1.54 -0.50 11.60
N LEU A 94 -1.30 0.56 12.36
CA LEU A 94 -2.08 1.80 12.26
C LEU A 94 -1.97 2.44 10.87
N ARG A 95 -0.78 2.42 10.23
CA ARG A 95 -0.64 2.87 8.83
C ARG A 95 -1.56 2.07 7.92
N ARG A 96 -1.55 0.72 8.04
CA ARG A 96 -2.40 -0.18 7.24
C ARG A 96 -3.88 0.16 7.45
N MET A 97 -4.32 0.26 8.70
CA MET A 97 -5.69 0.62 9.06
C MET A 97 -6.10 1.98 8.49
N ALA A 98 -5.21 2.98 8.53
CA ALA A 98 -5.48 4.29 7.96
C ALA A 98 -5.65 4.25 6.44
N VAL A 99 -4.85 3.43 5.73
CA VAL A 99 -5.01 3.19 4.29
C VAL A 99 -6.35 2.53 3.98
N GLU A 100 -6.70 1.48 4.72
CA GLU A 100 -7.95 0.73 4.51
C GLU A 100 -9.19 1.58 4.73
N ASN A 101 -9.16 2.43 5.77
CA ASN A 101 -10.26 3.32 6.13
C ASN A 101 -10.25 4.66 5.36
N GLY A 102 -9.25 4.89 4.49
CA GLY A 102 -9.23 6.06 3.61
C GLY A 102 -8.77 7.37 4.26
N TYR A 103 -8.08 7.32 5.41
CA TYR A 103 -7.52 8.51 6.09
C TYR A 103 -6.21 9.03 5.45
N VAL A 104 -5.88 8.55 4.25
CA VAL A 104 -4.63 8.87 3.51
C VAL A 104 -4.84 10.13 2.68
N HIS A 105 -4.68 11.28 3.31
CA HIS A 105 -4.76 12.59 2.62
C HIS A 105 -3.41 13.31 2.51
N ASP A 106 -2.37 12.83 3.21
CA ASP A 106 -1.05 13.47 3.23
C ASP A 106 -0.16 13.01 2.05
N LYS A 107 0.73 13.89 1.57
CA LYS A 107 1.65 13.56 0.47
C LYS A 107 2.60 12.42 0.85
N GLU A 108 3.02 12.38 2.11
CA GLU A 108 3.89 11.37 2.70
C GLU A 108 3.23 9.99 2.67
N ALA A 109 1.93 9.93 2.94
CA ALA A 109 1.16 8.71 2.89
C ALA A 109 1.06 8.16 1.45
N GLN A 110 0.85 9.05 0.47
CA GLN A 110 0.82 8.70 -0.95
C GLN A 110 2.19 8.24 -1.47
N PHE A 111 3.28 8.86 -1.00
CA PHE A 111 4.64 8.43 -1.32
C PHE A 111 4.93 7.02 -0.79
N GLY A 112 4.62 6.77 0.48
CA GLY A 112 4.83 5.45 1.09
C GLY A 112 4.09 4.34 0.35
N GLN A 113 2.86 4.60 -0.10
CA GLN A 113 2.10 3.66 -0.92
C GLN A 113 2.74 3.43 -2.29
N ALA A 114 3.15 4.49 -3.00
CA ALA A 114 3.81 4.36 -4.29
C ALA A 114 5.14 3.58 -4.18
N PHE A 115 5.88 3.81 -3.10
CA PHE A 115 7.11 3.09 -2.78
C PHE A 115 6.87 1.61 -2.53
N ALA A 116 5.96 1.28 -1.62
CA ALA A 116 5.64 -0.10 -1.28
C ALA A 116 5.16 -0.90 -2.50
N GLU A 117 4.32 -0.30 -3.35
CA GLU A 117 3.87 -0.94 -4.59
C GLU A 117 4.99 -1.20 -5.58
N THR A 118 5.92 -0.25 -5.73
CA THR A 118 7.05 -0.40 -6.67
C THR A 118 7.94 -1.57 -6.24
N ILE A 119 8.24 -1.65 -4.94
CA ILE A 119 9.02 -2.75 -4.36
C ILE A 119 8.28 -4.08 -4.47
N GLN A 120 6.98 -4.13 -4.20
CA GLN A 120 6.22 -5.38 -4.33
C GLN A 120 6.14 -5.88 -5.77
N THR A 121 6.15 -4.97 -6.75
CA THR A 121 6.02 -5.35 -8.17
C THR A 121 7.36 -5.83 -8.75
N HIS A 122 8.48 -5.21 -8.39
CA HIS A 122 9.78 -5.46 -9.04
C HIS A 122 10.81 -6.13 -8.12
N GLY A 123 10.57 -6.14 -6.81
CA GLY A 123 11.53 -6.55 -5.78
C GLY A 123 12.72 -5.60 -5.60
N ARG A 124 12.90 -4.63 -6.51
CA ARG A 124 13.88 -3.56 -6.45
C ARG A 124 13.19 -2.23 -6.74
N LEU A 125 13.70 -1.15 -6.17
CA LEU A 125 13.14 0.17 -6.43
C LEU A 125 13.46 0.63 -7.86
N PHE A 126 12.41 0.83 -8.66
CA PHE A 126 12.51 1.46 -9.97
C PHE A 126 12.10 2.94 -9.88
N GLU A 127 13.10 3.82 -9.76
CA GLU A 127 12.90 5.26 -9.49
C GLU A 127 11.96 5.97 -10.47
N PRO A 128 12.00 5.73 -11.80
CA PRO A 128 11.10 6.40 -12.74
C PRO A 128 9.63 6.07 -12.47
N GLU A 129 9.34 4.82 -12.14
CA GLU A 129 7.99 4.39 -11.83
C GLU A 129 7.51 4.87 -10.47
N LEU A 130 8.37 4.84 -9.44
CA LEU A 130 8.04 5.43 -8.14
C LEU A 130 7.59 6.88 -8.31
N LEU A 131 8.40 7.67 -9.03
CA LEU A 131 8.10 9.08 -9.28
C LEU A 131 6.81 9.23 -10.08
N ALA A 132 6.65 8.48 -11.17
CA ALA A 132 5.44 8.53 -11.99
C ALA A 132 4.17 8.18 -11.18
N ARG A 133 4.20 7.09 -10.40
CA ARG A 133 3.09 6.66 -9.55
C ARG A 133 2.79 7.67 -8.45
N TYR A 134 3.82 8.23 -7.80
CA TYR A 134 3.67 9.22 -6.76
C TYR A 134 3.04 10.51 -7.29
N TYR A 135 3.59 11.10 -8.36
CA TYR A 135 3.05 12.32 -8.95
C TYR A 135 1.65 12.12 -9.55
N ALA A 136 1.36 10.94 -10.10
CA ALA A 136 0.01 10.59 -10.54
C ALA A 136 -0.99 10.53 -9.38
N ARG A 137 -0.60 10.02 -8.21
CA ARG A 137 -1.45 9.98 -7.00
C ARG A 137 -1.71 11.34 -6.39
N VAL A 138 -0.67 12.17 -6.30
CA VAL A 138 -0.77 13.50 -5.69
C VAL A 138 -1.40 14.52 -6.65
N LEU A 139 -1.65 14.14 -7.91
CA LEU A 139 -2.16 15.01 -8.99
C LEU A 139 -1.32 16.28 -9.16
N ASP A 140 -0.03 16.23 -8.82
CA ASP A 140 0.89 17.36 -8.90
C ASP A 140 1.65 17.35 -10.24
N VAL A 141 0.87 17.49 -11.31
CA VAL A 141 1.35 17.58 -12.70
C VAL A 141 2.32 18.76 -12.91
N PRO A 142 2.13 19.95 -12.29
CA PRO A 142 3.07 21.06 -12.44
C PRO A 142 4.47 20.73 -11.92
N SER A 143 4.59 20.12 -10.73
CA SER A 143 5.89 19.72 -10.18
C SER A 143 6.56 18.66 -11.04
N LEU A 144 5.79 17.70 -11.58
CA LEU A 144 6.31 16.67 -12.49
C LEU A 144 6.91 17.30 -13.76
N ILE A 145 6.21 18.25 -14.38
CA ILE A 145 6.69 18.99 -15.57
C ILE A 145 7.98 19.76 -15.23
N GLY A 146 8.04 20.38 -14.05
CA GLY A 146 9.25 21.07 -13.58
C GLY A 146 10.48 20.18 -13.44
N MET A 147 10.30 18.88 -13.18
CA MET A 147 11.39 17.91 -13.04
C MET A 147 11.84 17.28 -14.37
N VAL A 148 11.05 17.40 -15.45
CA VAL A 148 11.41 16.92 -16.79
C VAL A 148 12.81 17.33 -17.26
N PRO A 149 13.26 18.60 -17.16
CA PRO A 149 14.60 18.98 -17.61
C PRO A 149 15.74 18.31 -16.83
N VAL A 150 15.52 18.00 -15.54
CA VAL A 150 16.48 17.23 -14.73
C VAL A 150 16.45 15.76 -15.15
N GLY A 151 15.25 15.19 -15.33
CA GLY A 151 15.06 13.83 -15.82
C GLY A 151 15.76 13.59 -17.15
N ILE A 152 15.59 14.48 -18.14
CA ILE A 152 16.27 14.41 -19.44
C ILE A 152 17.79 14.48 -19.28
N LYS A 153 18.32 15.37 -18.43
CA LYS A 153 19.78 15.47 -18.20
C LYS A 153 20.36 14.21 -17.54
N MET A 154 19.61 13.55 -16.66
CA MET A 154 20.03 12.28 -16.03
C MET A 154 19.92 11.11 -17.02
N LEU A 155 18.91 11.13 -17.88
CA LEU A 155 18.70 10.16 -18.94
C LEU A 155 19.82 10.20 -20.00
N LEU A 156 20.20 11.41 -20.44
CA LEU A 156 21.31 11.63 -21.37
C LEU A 156 22.66 11.13 -20.80
N LYS A 157 22.77 11.08 -19.46
CA LYS A 157 23.96 10.54 -18.77
C LYS A 157 23.86 9.04 -18.47
N VAL A 158 22.81 8.36 -18.96
CA VAL A 158 22.55 6.92 -18.73
C VAL A 158 22.54 6.57 -17.23
N LYS A 159 22.07 7.51 -16.40
CA LYS A 159 22.00 7.31 -14.94
C LYS A 159 20.66 6.74 -14.47
N LEU A 160 19.66 6.71 -15.36
CA LEU A 160 18.33 6.17 -15.08
C LEU A 160 18.12 4.90 -15.90
N PRO A 161 17.86 3.75 -15.26
CA PRO A 161 17.43 2.56 -15.97
C PRO A 161 16.04 2.79 -16.56
N PHE A 162 15.80 2.34 -17.79
CA PHE A 162 14.48 2.38 -18.45
C PHE A 162 13.69 1.08 -18.30
N VAL A 163 14.41 -0.02 -18.09
CA VAL A 163 13.85 -1.34 -17.87
C VAL A 163 14.02 -1.64 -16.38
N PRO A 164 12.97 -2.07 -15.68
CA PRO A 164 13.11 -2.45 -14.29
C PRO A 164 13.95 -3.72 -14.17
N ASP A 165 14.96 -3.67 -13.31
CA ASP A 165 15.74 -4.85 -12.92
C ASP A 165 14.95 -5.63 -11.87
N ASN A 166 14.26 -6.68 -12.31
CA ASN A 166 13.48 -7.51 -11.41
C ASN A 166 14.37 -8.45 -10.59
N LEU A 167 14.08 -8.54 -9.29
CA LEU A 167 14.62 -9.62 -8.49
C LEU A 167 14.01 -10.95 -8.98
N GLN A 168 14.86 -11.95 -9.21
CA GLN A 168 14.47 -13.26 -9.75
C GLN A 168 13.48 -14.02 -8.85
N ASP A 169 13.37 -13.62 -7.58
CA ASP A 169 12.41 -14.15 -6.61
C ASP A 169 11.74 -13.00 -5.82
N HIS A 170 11.04 -12.10 -6.52
CA HIS A 170 10.26 -11.05 -5.87
C HIS A 170 9.03 -11.61 -5.15
N ASP A 171 8.57 -12.82 -5.51
CA ASP A 171 7.50 -13.52 -4.80
C ASP A 171 7.92 -13.96 -3.40
N ALA A 172 9.21 -14.25 -3.15
CA ALA A 172 9.71 -14.51 -1.80
C ALA A 172 9.62 -13.31 -0.86
N LEU A 173 9.48 -12.08 -1.36
CA LEU A 173 9.21 -10.92 -0.50
C LEU A 173 7.87 -11.06 0.23
N ASN A 174 6.91 -11.79 -0.34
CA ASN A 174 5.65 -12.08 0.35
C ASN A 174 5.81 -12.97 1.59
N LYS A 175 6.96 -13.66 1.75
CA LYS A 175 7.28 -14.46 2.94
C LYS A 175 7.89 -13.63 4.06
N VAL A 176 8.39 -12.43 3.74
CA VAL A 176 8.90 -11.48 4.72
C VAL A 176 7.73 -10.57 5.06
N GLU A 177 7.10 -10.75 6.22
CA GLU A 177 5.82 -10.16 6.67
C GLU A 177 5.68 -8.62 6.52
N ILE A 178 6.76 -7.92 6.16
CA ILE A 178 6.80 -6.50 5.76
C ILE A 178 5.71 -6.17 4.70
N THR A 179 5.36 -7.11 3.82
CA THR A 179 4.46 -6.87 2.68
C THR A 179 2.96 -6.86 2.98
N GLU A 180 2.49 -7.35 4.14
CA GLU A 180 1.04 -7.28 4.44
C GLU A 180 0.54 -5.85 4.69
N SER A 181 1.44 -4.93 5.06
CA SER A 181 1.10 -3.53 5.39
C SER A 181 0.58 -2.71 4.20
N THR A 182 0.76 -3.20 2.96
CA THR A 182 0.37 -2.45 1.77
C THR A 182 -0.04 -3.38 0.63
N LYS A 183 -1.02 -4.27 0.80
CA LYS A 183 -1.63 -4.90 -0.39
C LYS A 183 -2.36 -3.80 -1.17
N PRO A 184 -1.90 -3.40 -2.37
CA PRO A 184 -2.59 -2.37 -3.13
C PRO A 184 -3.95 -2.92 -3.54
N LYS A 185 -5.02 -2.10 -3.44
CA LYS A 185 -6.36 -2.44 -3.97
C LYS A 185 -6.31 -2.88 -5.45
N ILE A 186 -5.27 -2.47 -6.17
CA ILE A 186 -4.97 -2.88 -7.56
C ILE A 186 -4.69 -4.39 -7.65
N ALA A 187 -3.96 -5.00 -6.71
CA ALA A 187 -3.73 -6.44 -6.68
C ALA A 187 -5.02 -7.24 -6.37
N THR A 188 -5.94 -6.67 -5.58
CA THR A 188 -7.27 -7.25 -5.38
C THR A 188 -8.14 -7.14 -6.64
N PHE A 189 -8.01 -6.06 -7.41
CA PHE A 189 -8.74 -5.89 -8.67
C PHE A 189 -8.18 -6.81 -9.78
N LEU A 190 -6.86 -6.96 -9.87
CA LEU A 190 -6.20 -7.84 -10.85
C LEU A 190 -6.29 -9.34 -10.50
N SER A 191 -6.31 -9.70 -9.22
CA SER A 191 -6.65 -11.08 -8.81
C SER A 191 -8.11 -11.39 -9.12
N LYS A 192 -9.03 -10.44 -8.89
CA LYS A 192 -10.44 -10.55 -9.27
C LYS A 192 -10.68 -10.58 -10.78
N SER A 193 -9.80 -10.00 -11.60
CA SER A 193 -9.87 -10.13 -13.07
C SER A 193 -9.33 -11.46 -13.59
N LYS A 194 -8.41 -12.12 -12.87
CA LYS A 194 -7.92 -13.48 -13.22
C LYS A 194 -8.98 -14.57 -13.03
N ASP A 195 -10.02 -14.33 -12.23
CA ASP A 195 -11.14 -15.25 -12.04
C ASP A 195 -12.28 -15.07 -13.06
N ILE A 196 -12.20 -14.07 -13.95
CA ILE A 196 -13.11 -13.97 -15.09
C ILE A 196 -12.58 -14.93 -16.16
N LYS A 197 -12.96 -16.21 -16.05
CA LYS A 197 -12.98 -17.14 -17.17
C LYS A 197 -13.91 -16.55 -18.22
N VAL A 198 -13.36 -15.77 -19.16
CA VAL A 198 -14.05 -15.43 -20.41
C VAL A 198 -14.25 -16.74 -21.15
N THR A 199 -15.37 -17.40 -20.87
CA THR A 199 -15.78 -18.62 -21.54
C THR A 199 -15.86 -18.31 -23.03
N SER A 200 -15.07 -19.04 -23.80
CA SER A 200 -14.86 -18.99 -25.26
C SER A 200 -16.13 -18.84 -26.12
N GLN A 201 -17.34 -18.96 -25.58
CA GLN A 201 -18.60 -18.78 -26.29
C GLN A 201 -18.96 -17.32 -26.59
N VAL A 202 -18.58 -16.35 -25.74
CA VAL A 202 -18.94 -14.94 -25.95
C VAL A 202 -18.11 -14.30 -27.08
N LEU A 203 -16.84 -14.70 -27.19
CA LEU A 203 -15.96 -14.27 -28.28
C LEU A 203 -16.37 -14.89 -29.62
N PHE A 204 -16.89 -16.13 -29.61
CA PHE A 204 -17.38 -16.80 -30.82
C PHE A 204 -18.64 -16.13 -31.38
N LEU A 205 -19.58 -15.74 -30.50
CA LEU A 205 -20.81 -15.06 -30.92
C LEU A 205 -20.54 -13.67 -31.51
N PHE A 206 -19.59 -12.92 -30.95
CA PHE A 206 -19.20 -11.61 -31.48
C PHE A 206 -18.54 -11.68 -32.86
N ILE A 207 -17.70 -12.70 -33.11
CA ILE A 207 -17.07 -12.89 -34.42
C ILE A 207 -18.09 -13.38 -35.46
N THR A 208 -19.05 -14.23 -35.07
CA THR A 208 -20.12 -14.68 -36.00
C THR A 208 -21.09 -13.56 -36.36
N SER A 209 -21.39 -12.62 -35.47
CA SER A 209 -22.26 -11.47 -35.80
C SER A 209 -21.60 -10.48 -36.74
N ILE A 210 -20.26 -10.33 -36.71
CA ILE A 210 -19.52 -9.48 -37.66
C ILE A 210 -19.40 -10.19 -39.03
N ALA A 211 -19.27 -11.51 -39.06
CA ALA A 211 -19.18 -12.29 -40.30
C ALA A 211 -20.50 -12.37 -41.08
N VAL A 212 -21.67 -12.19 -40.44
CA VAL A 212 -22.98 -12.18 -41.12
C VAL A 212 -23.31 -10.81 -41.74
N ALA A 213 -22.68 -9.72 -41.28
CA ALA A 213 -22.95 -8.36 -41.76
C ALA A 213 -22.06 -7.90 -42.94
N GLY A 214 -20.95 -8.59 -43.21
CA GLY A 214 -20.02 -8.25 -44.29
C GLY A 214 -19.86 -9.39 -45.27
N GLY A 215 -20.63 -9.38 -46.36
CA GLY A 215 -20.51 -10.36 -47.44
C GLY A 215 -19.12 -10.37 -48.07
N LEU A 216 -18.25 -11.27 -47.61
CA LEU A 216 -16.99 -11.64 -48.26
C LEU A 216 -16.58 -13.06 -47.79
N ALA A 217 -17.42 -14.03 -48.15
CA ALA A 217 -17.07 -15.44 -48.10
C ALA A 217 -16.09 -15.77 -49.23
N ARG A 218 -14.81 -16.01 -48.88
CA ARG A 218 -13.84 -16.92 -49.52
C ARG A 218 -12.44 -16.34 -49.38
N THR A 219 -11.62 -16.84 -48.45
CA THR A 219 -10.20 -17.18 -48.73
C THR A 219 -9.42 -17.79 -47.57
N ILE A 220 -9.91 -17.83 -46.32
CA ILE A 220 -9.05 -18.27 -45.19
C ILE A 220 -9.58 -19.59 -44.59
N PHE A 221 -9.55 -20.66 -45.39
CA PHE A 221 -9.86 -22.04 -44.92
C PHE A 221 -8.79 -23.06 -45.31
N LEU A 222 -7.52 -22.65 -45.44
CA LEU A 222 -6.45 -23.57 -45.86
C LEU A 222 -5.12 -23.40 -45.11
N TRP A 223 -5.13 -23.07 -43.82
CA TRP A 223 -3.90 -23.20 -43.04
C TRP A 223 -4.18 -23.37 -41.55
N GLY A 224 -3.98 -24.59 -41.03
CA GLY A 224 -4.15 -24.85 -39.59
C GLY A 224 -4.61 -26.27 -39.23
N LYS A 225 -4.23 -27.28 -39.99
CA LYS A 225 -4.16 -28.66 -39.50
C LYS A 225 -2.86 -29.21 -40.06
N ASP A 226 -1.80 -29.13 -39.26
CA ASP A 226 -0.73 -30.12 -39.20
C ASP A 226 0.36 -29.64 -38.23
N LYS A 227 0.42 -30.35 -37.10
CA LYS A 227 1.57 -30.68 -36.23
C LYS A 227 1.41 -30.25 -34.77
N LEU A 228 1.01 -31.28 -34.01
CA LEU A 228 1.45 -31.71 -32.66
C LEU A 228 1.51 -30.67 -31.54
#